data_AF-A0A5C5ZAA8-F1
#
_entry.id   AF-A0A5C5ZAA8-F1
#
_cell.length_a   1.000
_cell.length_b   1.000
_cell.length_c   1.000
_cell.angle_alpha   90.00
_cell.angle_beta   90.00
_cell.angle_gamma   90.00
#
_symmetry.space_group_name_H-M   'P 1'
#
loop_
_entity.id
_entity.type
_entity.pdbx_description
1 polymer ?
#
loop_
_entity_poly.entity_id
_entity_poly.type
_entity_poly.pdbx_seq_one_letter_code
_entity_poly.pdbx_strand_id
1 'polypeptide(L)'
;MKYEIDLPADIQHCLSARASETGQDVVHLIQLAVTRFVADEVGANGDDVQWTQAKDDRRCELIDHEIEGTISVPERAELAVLQKMAEQHFDEIASPPMEEALKLHKRLLSQPDA
;
A
#
# COMPACT_ATOMS: atom_id res chain seq x y z
N MET A 1 11.47 29.60 0.34
CA MET A 1 11.55 29.63 1.82
C MET A 1 12.79 28.87 2.24
N LYS A 2 13.58 29.40 3.17
CA LYS A 2 14.71 28.66 3.77
C LYS A 2 14.25 28.11 5.10
N TYR A 3 14.43 26.83 5.33
CA TYR A 3 14.12 26.17 6.61
C TYR A 3 15.45 25.86 7.29
N GLU A 4 15.61 26.35 8.52
CA GLU A 4 16.72 25.97 9.38
C GLU A 4 16.25 24.78 10.21
N ILE A 5 16.97 23.67 10.12
CA ILE A 5 16.66 22.42 10.82
C ILE A 5 17.88 22.05 11.64
N ASP A 6 17.71 22.01 12.96
CA ASP A 6 18.75 21.53 13.87
C ASP A 6 18.78 19.99 13.85
N LEU A 7 19.78 19.45 13.15
CA LEU A 7 19.99 18.01 13.06
C LEU A 7 20.91 17.54 14.20
N PRO A 8 20.60 16.40 14.86
CA PRO A 8 21.52 15.72 15.77
C PRO A 8 22.92 15.47 15.14
N ALA A 9 23.98 15.56 15.95
CA ALA A 9 25.38 15.52 15.49
C ALA A 9 25.77 14.21 14.79
N ASP A 10 25.19 13.09 15.23
CA ASP A 10 25.30 11.77 14.62
C ASP A 10 24.69 11.73 13.21
N ILE A 11 23.51 12.34 13.02
CA ILE A 11 22.85 12.40 11.72
C ILE A 11 23.63 13.31 10.75
N GLN A 12 24.15 14.44 11.24
CA GLN A 12 25.00 15.33 10.44
C GLN A 12 26.27 14.61 9.95
N HIS A 13 26.92 13.84 10.84
CA HIS A 13 28.10 13.07 10.51
C HIS A 13 27.81 11.99 9.44
N CYS A 14 26.72 11.24 9.60
CA CYS A 14 26.29 10.24 8.63
C CYS A 14 25.97 10.84 7.25
N LEU A 15 25.28 11.98 7.22
CA LEU A 15 24.97 12.67 5.96
C LEU A 15 26.23 13.19 5.26
N SER A 16 27.18 13.72 6.02
CA SER A 16 28.44 14.25 5.48
C SER A 16 29.36 13.15 4.94
N ALA A 17 29.44 12.01 5.64
CA ALA A 17 30.17 10.83 5.17
C ALA A 17 29.57 10.31 3.85
N ARG A 18 28.24 10.17 3.81
CA ARG A 18 27.53 9.68 2.63
C ARG A 18 27.64 10.64 1.44
N ALA A 19 27.58 11.95 1.69
CA ALA A 19 27.81 12.98 0.67
C ALA A 19 29.20 12.86 0.03
N SER A 20 30.22 12.58 0.86
CA SER A 20 31.61 12.39 0.40
C SER A 20 31.77 11.12 -0.44
N GLU A 21 31.04 10.05 -0.10
CA GLU A 21 31.06 8.77 -0.83
C GLU A 21 30.33 8.84 -2.17
N THR A 22 29.17 9.50 -2.23
CA THR A 22 28.35 9.56 -3.45
C THR A 22 28.64 10.79 -4.33
N GLY A 23 29.43 11.74 -3.84
CA GLY A 23 29.69 13.02 -4.50
C GLY A 23 28.46 13.93 -4.57
N GLN A 24 27.43 13.66 -3.76
CA GLN A 24 26.18 14.42 -3.73
C GLN A 24 26.21 15.44 -2.60
N ASP A 25 25.45 16.52 -2.75
CA ASP A 25 25.32 17.54 -1.71
C ASP A 25 24.44 17.05 -0.54
N VAL A 26 24.77 17.50 0.68
CA VAL A 26 24.05 17.15 1.92
C VAL A 26 22.58 17.59 1.84
N VAL A 27 22.30 18.75 1.23
CA VAL A 27 20.92 19.22 1.04
C VAL A 27 20.13 18.27 0.15
N HIS A 28 20.74 17.73 -0.90
CA HIS A 28 20.10 16.76 -1.77
C HIS A 28 19.78 15.46 -1.03
N LEU A 29 20.68 14.99 -0.15
CA LEU A 29 20.45 13.81 0.68
C LEU A 29 19.33 14.04 1.70
N ILE A 30 19.25 15.24 2.30
CA ILE A 30 18.16 15.61 3.20
C ILE A 30 16.83 15.63 2.43
N GLN A 31 16.79 16.27 1.26
CA GLN A 31 15.60 16.29 0.42
C GLN A 31 15.16 14.87 0.05
N LEU A 32 16.08 14.02 -0.37
CA LEU A 32 15.79 12.63 -0.71
C LEU A 32 15.25 11.84 0.50
N ALA A 33 15.85 12.03 1.67
CA ALA A 33 15.41 11.37 2.89
C ALA A 33 14.02 11.86 3.32
N VAL A 34 13.76 13.17 3.28
CA VAL A 34 12.45 13.75 3.57
C VAL A 34 11.41 13.30 2.56
N THR A 35 11.72 13.29 1.25
CA THR A 35 10.78 12.80 0.24
C THR A 35 10.46 11.33 0.44
N ARG A 36 11.46 10.49 0.78
CA ARG A 36 11.23 9.07 1.08
C ARG A 36 10.41 8.90 2.35
N PHE A 37 10.77 9.60 3.42
CA PHE A 37 10.03 9.56 4.69
C PHE A 37 8.59 10.06 4.51
N VAL A 38 8.38 11.16 3.78
CA VAL A 38 7.03 11.64 3.46
C VAL A 38 6.30 10.66 2.54
N ALA A 39 6.97 9.98 1.62
CA ALA A 39 6.31 8.93 0.83
C ALA A 39 5.98 7.67 1.65
N ASP A 40 6.76 7.38 2.70
CA ASP A 40 6.60 6.20 3.57
C ASP A 40 5.59 6.47 4.70
N GLU A 41 5.64 7.65 5.30
CA GLU A 41 4.80 8.08 6.45
C GLU A 41 3.59 8.91 6.02
N VAL A 42 3.73 9.76 5.00
CA VAL A 42 2.63 10.55 4.40
C VAL A 42 2.15 9.91 3.08
N GLY A 43 2.68 8.74 2.72
CA GLY A 43 2.03 7.79 1.81
C GLY A 43 0.67 7.30 2.31
N ALA A 44 0.27 7.70 3.53
CA ALA A 44 -0.99 7.37 4.15
C ALA A 44 -1.58 8.56 4.96
N ASN A 45 -1.76 9.73 4.35
CA ASN A 45 -2.97 10.49 4.68
C ASN A 45 -4.15 9.66 4.14
N GLY A 46 -4.62 8.63 4.84
CA GLY A 46 -5.34 8.74 6.11
C GLY A 46 -6.83 8.42 5.91
N ASP A 47 -7.33 8.52 4.67
CA ASP A 47 -8.67 8.06 4.25
C ASP A 47 -8.64 7.14 3.01
N ASP A 48 -7.52 7.11 2.26
CA ASP A 48 -7.53 6.44 0.95
C ASP A 48 -7.07 4.97 0.96
N VAL A 49 -6.53 4.45 2.06
CA VAL A 49 -6.04 3.06 2.13
C VAL A 49 -7.13 2.08 2.61
N GLN A 50 -8.06 2.53 3.45
CA GLN A 50 -9.09 1.66 3.98
C GLN A 50 -10.14 1.37 2.90
N TRP A 51 -10.39 0.08 2.64
CA TRP A 51 -11.52 -0.34 1.84
C TRP A 51 -12.82 0.03 2.56
N THR A 52 -13.69 0.79 1.91
CA THR A 52 -14.97 1.25 2.48
C THR A 52 -16.13 0.88 1.57
N GLN A 53 -17.35 0.83 2.12
CA GLN A 53 -18.55 0.55 1.32
C GLN A 53 -18.71 1.55 0.17
N ALA A 54 -18.43 2.84 0.41
CA ALA A 54 -18.50 3.86 -0.63
C ALA A 54 -17.56 3.59 -1.82
N LYS A 55 -16.39 2.99 -1.56
CA LYS A 55 -15.44 2.57 -2.61
C LYS A 55 -15.93 1.33 -3.37
N ASP A 56 -16.58 0.40 -2.67
CA ASP A 56 -17.19 -0.75 -3.31
C ASP A 56 -18.39 -0.35 -4.18
N ASP A 57 -19.24 0.55 -3.69
CA ASP A 57 -20.37 1.12 -4.43
C ASP A 57 -19.86 1.83 -5.71
N ARG A 58 -18.82 2.67 -5.57
CA ARG A 58 -18.18 3.34 -6.70
C ARG A 58 -17.57 2.34 -7.70
N ARG A 59 -16.93 1.28 -7.21
CA ARG A 59 -16.39 0.20 -8.06
C ARG A 59 -17.52 -0.47 -8.85
N CYS A 60 -18.66 -0.76 -8.23
CA CYS A 60 -19.81 -1.34 -8.89
C CYS A 60 -20.37 -0.43 -9.99
N GLU A 61 -20.53 0.86 -9.73
CA GLU A 61 -20.95 1.85 -10.76
C GLU A 61 -20.02 1.85 -11.98
N LEU A 62 -18.71 1.81 -11.74
CA LEU A 62 -17.71 1.81 -12.81
C LEU A 62 -17.72 0.48 -13.60
N ILE A 63 -17.96 -0.65 -12.94
CA ILE A 63 -18.15 -1.94 -13.61
C ILE A 63 -19.39 -1.91 -14.49
N ASP A 64 -20.50 -1.34 -14.00
CA ASP A 64 -21.72 -1.19 -14.79
C ASP A 64 -21.46 -0.32 -16.03
N HIS A 65 -20.75 0.80 -15.88
CA HIS A 65 -20.34 1.63 -17.03
C HIS A 65 -19.39 0.90 -17.99
N GLU A 66 -18.52 0.00 -17.50
CA GLU A 66 -17.66 -0.82 -18.36
C GLU A 66 -18.47 -1.86 -19.15
N ILE A 67 -19.45 -2.50 -18.50
CA ILE A 67 -20.38 -3.46 -19.11
C ILE A 67 -21.26 -2.78 -20.17
N GLU A 68 -21.75 -1.58 -19.88
CA GLU A 68 -22.52 -0.77 -20.82
C GLU A 68 -21.67 -0.18 -21.96
N GLY A 69 -20.33 -0.24 -21.83
CA GLY A 69 -19.39 0.36 -22.79
C GLY A 69 -19.35 1.88 -22.75
N THR A 70 -19.86 2.50 -21.68
CA THR A 70 -19.92 3.95 -21.46
C THR A 70 -18.74 4.47 -20.65
N ILE A 71 -17.90 3.58 -20.10
CA ILE A 71 -16.74 3.95 -19.29
C ILE A 71 -15.68 4.76 -20.07
N SER A 72 -15.28 5.88 -19.49
CA SER A 72 -14.21 6.72 -20.02
C SER A 72 -12.82 6.20 -19.65
N VAL A 73 -11.78 6.70 -20.34
CA VAL A 73 -10.38 6.38 -20.03
C VAL A 73 -9.98 6.71 -18.58
N PRO A 74 -10.32 7.89 -18.01
CA PRO A 74 -9.98 8.16 -16.61
C PRO A 74 -10.74 7.24 -15.63
N GLU A 75 -12.01 6.93 -15.90
CA GLU A 75 -12.81 6.02 -15.08
C GLU A 75 -12.27 4.58 -15.12
N ARG A 76 -11.70 4.14 -16.24
CA ARG A 76 -11.02 2.84 -16.32
C ARG A 76 -9.76 2.80 -15.46
N ALA A 77 -9.02 3.91 -15.40
CA ALA A 77 -7.86 4.01 -14.51
C ALA A 77 -8.28 4.01 -13.03
N GLU A 78 -9.37 4.71 -12.70
CA GLU A 78 -10.00 4.69 -11.37
C GLU A 78 -10.43 3.27 -10.99
N LEU A 79 -11.11 2.56 -11.90
CA LEU A 79 -11.55 1.18 -11.70
C LEU A 79 -10.37 0.23 -11.44
N ALA A 80 -9.27 0.36 -12.18
CA ALA A 80 -8.07 -0.45 -11.98
C ALA A 80 -7.43 -0.24 -10.60
N VAL A 81 -7.44 1.00 -10.10
CA VAL A 81 -6.95 1.32 -8.75
C VAL A 81 -7.86 0.70 -7.69
N LEU A 82 -9.18 0.87 -7.83
CA LEU A 82 -10.16 0.30 -6.90
C LEU A 82 -10.13 -1.24 -6.90
N GLN A 83 -9.96 -1.89 -8.06
CA GLN A 83 -9.82 -3.34 -8.14
C GLN A 83 -8.60 -3.85 -7.39
N LYS A 84 -7.44 -3.19 -7.55
CA LYS A 84 -6.21 -3.57 -6.83
C LYS A 84 -6.37 -3.46 -5.31
N MET A 85 -7.06 -2.41 -4.84
CA MET A 85 -7.34 -2.23 -3.42
C MET A 85 -8.33 -3.27 -2.89
N ALA A 86 -9.33 -3.63 -3.69
CA ALA A 86 -10.29 -4.68 -3.36
C ALA A 86 -9.58 -6.03 -3.19
N GLU A 87 -8.69 -6.39 -4.12
CA GLU A 87 -7.89 -7.62 -4.07
C GLU A 87 -7.07 -7.70 -2.77
N GLN A 88 -6.36 -6.63 -2.43
CA GLN A 88 -5.58 -6.57 -1.19
C GLN A 88 -6.46 -6.75 0.05
N HIS A 89 -7.60 -6.07 0.10
CA HIS A 89 -8.54 -6.17 1.21
C HIS A 89 -9.16 -7.57 1.33
N PHE A 90 -9.54 -8.18 0.20
CA PHE A 90 -10.09 -9.52 0.21
C PHE A 90 -9.04 -10.59 0.50
N ASP A 91 -7.78 -10.43 0.08
CA ASP A 91 -6.72 -11.37 0.45
C ASP A 91 -6.45 -11.38 1.96
N GLU A 92 -6.54 -10.22 2.61
CA GLU A 92 -6.45 -10.08 4.07
C GLU A 92 -7.62 -10.74 4.80
N ILE A 93 -8.86 -10.53 4.32
CA ILE A 93 -10.08 -11.08 4.95
C ILE A 93 -10.29 -12.55 4.63
N ALA A 94 -10.03 -12.94 3.38
CA ALA A 94 -10.33 -14.26 2.84
C ALA A 94 -9.19 -15.25 3.04
N SER A 95 -8.06 -14.85 3.64
CA SER A 95 -7.10 -15.81 4.21
C SER A 95 -7.86 -16.70 5.19
N PRO A 96 -8.21 -17.96 4.82
CA PRO A 96 -8.91 -18.81 5.74
C PRO A 96 -7.97 -19.03 6.93
N PRO A 97 -8.49 -19.17 8.17
CA PRO A 97 -7.68 -19.74 9.22
C PRO A 97 -7.26 -21.13 8.74
N MET A 98 -6.05 -21.24 8.20
CA MET A 98 -5.48 -22.51 7.73
C MET A 98 -5.55 -23.56 8.83
N GLU A 99 -5.58 -23.11 10.09
CA GLU A 99 -5.83 -23.93 11.26
C GLU A 99 -7.11 -24.76 11.19
N GLU A 100 -8.24 -24.18 10.77
CA GLU A 100 -9.51 -24.92 10.67
C GLU A 100 -9.52 -25.87 9.46
N ALA A 101 -8.93 -25.44 8.33
CA ALA A 101 -8.73 -26.31 7.17
C ALA A 101 -7.81 -27.50 7.49
N LEU A 102 -6.74 -27.27 8.27
CA LEU A 102 -5.81 -28.31 8.73
C LEU A 102 -6.46 -29.24 9.77
N LYS A 103 -7.30 -28.71 10.67
CA LYS A 103 -8.09 -29.53 11.62
C LYS A 103 -9.06 -30.43 10.87
N LEU A 104 -9.78 -29.90 9.87
CA LEU A 104 -10.66 -30.69 9.02
C LEU A 104 -9.89 -31.77 8.26
N HIS A 105 -8.75 -31.43 7.66
CA HIS A 105 -7.90 -32.38 6.94
C HIS A 105 -7.42 -33.52 7.86
N LYS A 106 -6.95 -33.21 9.07
CA LYS A 106 -6.58 -34.22 10.08
C LYS A 106 -7.75 -35.11 10.47
N ARG A 107 -8.96 -34.54 10.62
CA ARG A 107 -10.16 -35.29 10.98
C ARG A 107 -10.58 -36.25 9.86
N LEU A 108 -10.54 -35.80 8.61
CA LEU A 108 -10.85 -36.62 7.44
C LEU A 108 -9.84 -37.76 7.25
N LEU A 109 -8.54 -37.51 7.49
CA LEU A 109 -7.52 -38.56 7.47
C LEU A 109 -7.62 -39.56 8.64
N SER A 110 -8.23 -39.15 9.75
CA SER A 110 -8.40 -39.99 10.95
C SER A 110 -9.71 -40.78 10.95
N GLN A 111 -10.61 -40.54 10.01
CA GLN A 111 -11.80 -41.37 9.83
C GLN A 111 -11.43 -42.54 8.90
N PRO A 112 -11.46 -43.80 9.38
CA PRO A 112 -11.42 -44.93 8.47
C PRO A 112 -12.69 -44.89 7.62
N ASP A 113 -12.55 -45.13 6.32
CA ASP A 113 -13.69 -45.36 5.42
C ASP A 113 -14.63 -46.38 6.08
N ALA A 114 -15.87 -45.96 6.33
CA ALA A 114 -16.94 -46.82 6.87
C ALA A 114 -17.51 -47.72 5.78
#